data_AF-A0A511KBE2-F1
#
_entry.id   AF-A0A511KBE2-F1
#
_cell.length_a   1.000
_cell.length_b   1.000
_cell.length_c   1.000
_cell.angle_alpha   90.00
_cell.angle_beta   90.00
_cell.angle_gamma   90.00
#
_symmetry.space_group_name_H-M   'P 1'
#
loop_
_entity.id
_entity.type
_entity.pdbx_description
1 polymer ?
#
loop_
_entity_poly.entity_id
_entity_poly.type
_entity_poly.pdbx_seq_one_letter_code
_entity_poly.pdbx_strand_id
1 'polypeptide(L)'
;MAAVSTASHASSDLLASASALLRSVYAAPRRILEFYPIRREMQHIVFGAAPYWEDESIMDGSLFPIQARDMSKANLADSPVRIVDVFRVCIDDLASKVDKDPQGELTIDLIKWTVESIYEATLAGIFGKEFLQQDGVDKRELYNAFNAFDKSFPIIASGMVSHLFLEKIPDVKKGREGFELLASTFERWILNGFEGLDAGIVRDMAESEIEHGLGERAAAKITGADMWAIMADAPFIGVQPLLFLLQAPSEIRRDLLHEIDTSLQAPTKEQSTLSHLGQSFPLLTSCITETLRVSTSIFSARIVEEGFHLPAYGEYGEVIVPAGTRLLSSPRAHHLDDSFWDG
;
A
#
# COMPACT_ATOMS: atom_id res chain seq x y z
N MET A 1 15.01 -13.17 22.57
CA MET A 1 14.81 -14.64 22.56
C MET A 1 14.10 -14.98 21.25
N ALA A 2 14.80 -15.55 20.27
CA ALA A 2 14.21 -15.89 18.97
C ALA A 2 13.50 -17.25 19.06
N ALA A 3 12.23 -17.31 18.70
CA ALA A 3 11.46 -18.56 18.69
C ALA A 3 11.56 -19.19 17.30
N VAL A 4 12.40 -20.22 17.16
CA VAL A 4 12.36 -21.16 16.03
C VAL A 4 11.34 -22.24 16.41
N SER A 5 10.09 -22.09 15.98
CA SER A 5 9.06 -23.11 16.16
C SER A 5 9.13 -24.10 15.00
N THR A 6 9.41 -25.37 15.29
CA THR A 6 9.35 -26.45 14.30
C THR A 6 8.04 -27.21 14.51
N ALA A 7 7.05 -26.98 13.62
CA ALA A 7 5.84 -27.78 13.56
C ALA A 7 5.92 -28.76 12.38
N SER A 8 5.63 -30.04 12.65
CA SER A 8 5.70 -31.15 11.71
C SER A 8 4.47 -31.21 10.79
N HIS A 9 4.70 -31.56 9.53
CA HIS A 9 3.73 -31.99 8.50
C HIS A 9 2.38 -31.23 8.43
N ALA A 10 2.50 -29.91 8.35
CA ALA A 10 1.68 -28.96 7.61
C ALA A 10 2.68 -27.85 7.18
N SER A 11 2.41 -27.00 6.19
CA SER A 11 3.38 -25.99 5.73
C SER A 11 4.06 -25.29 6.91
N SER A 12 5.36 -25.54 7.12
CA SER A 12 6.06 -25.05 8.30
C SER A 12 6.52 -23.62 8.04
N ASP A 13 5.87 -22.65 8.66
CA ASP A 13 6.29 -21.24 8.59
C ASP A 13 7.41 -20.98 9.60
N LEU A 14 8.53 -20.38 9.16
CA LEU A 14 9.66 -19.99 10.04
C LEU A 14 9.75 -18.46 10.16
N LEU A 15 9.94 -17.93 11.38
CA LEU A 15 10.03 -16.49 11.64
C LEU A 15 11.48 -16.01 11.86
N ALA A 16 11.94 -15.04 11.07
CA ALA A 16 13.20 -14.32 11.25
C ALA A 16 12.95 -12.89 11.78
N SER A 17 13.55 -12.52 12.92
CA SER A 17 13.26 -11.24 13.62
C SER A 17 14.48 -10.43 14.10
N ALA A 18 15.70 -10.97 14.03
CA ALA A 18 16.92 -10.22 14.39
C ALA A 18 17.57 -9.58 13.15
N SER A 19 18.21 -8.42 13.28
CA SER A 19 18.71 -7.64 12.12
C SER A 19 19.65 -8.41 11.20
N ALA A 20 20.54 -9.27 11.73
CA ALA A 20 21.43 -10.09 10.90
C ALA A 20 20.68 -11.20 10.13
N LEU A 21 19.61 -11.76 10.73
CA LEU A 21 18.72 -12.73 10.06
C LEU A 21 17.98 -12.05 8.92
N LEU A 22 17.37 -10.89 9.19
CA LEU A 22 16.64 -10.11 8.20
C LEU A 22 17.55 -9.77 7.02
N ARG A 23 18.78 -9.27 7.27
CA ARG A 23 19.75 -8.98 6.21
C ARG A 23 20.05 -10.21 5.35
N SER A 24 20.21 -11.39 5.95
CA SER A 24 20.48 -12.64 5.22
C SER A 24 19.32 -13.02 4.30
N VAL A 25 18.08 -12.86 4.77
CA VAL A 25 16.88 -13.12 3.96
C VAL A 25 16.77 -12.14 2.79
N TYR A 26 16.95 -10.83 3.02
CA TYR A 26 16.82 -9.82 1.97
C TYR A 26 17.98 -9.82 0.95
N ALA A 27 19.16 -10.31 1.35
CA ALA A 27 20.31 -10.44 0.46
C ALA A 27 20.28 -11.73 -0.39
N ALA A 28 19.42 -12.69 -0.07
CA ALA A 28 19.36 -13.95 -0.78
C ALA A 28 18.88 -13.73 -2.23
N PRO A 29 19.51 -14.39 -3.23
CA PRO A 29 19.05 -14.32 -4.60
C PRO A 29 17.69 -15.01 -4.76
N ARG A 30 16.90 -14.55 -5.73
CA ARG A 30 15.58 -15.08 -6.08
C ARG A 30 15.55 -16.61 -6.24
N ARG A 31 16.59 -17.20 -6.85
CA ARG A 31 16.73 -18.65 -7.03
C ARG A 31 16.76 -19.47 -5.73
N ILE A 32 17.01 -18.82 -4.59
CA ILE A 32 17.03 -19.46 -3.26
C ILE A 32 15.77 -19.07 -2.50
N LEU A 33 15.45 -17.76 -2.46
CA LEU A 33 14.27 -17.23 -1.77
C LEU A 33 13.38 -16.50 -2.77
N GLU A 34 12.29 -17.15 -3.14
CA GLU A 34 11.35 -16.68 -4.15
C GLU A 34 10.13 -16.02 -3.49
N PHE A 35 9.53 -15.00 -4.12
CA PHE A 35 8.32 -14.35 -3.59
C PHE A 35 7.18 -14.22 -4.60
N TYR A 36 7.45 -14.36 -5.90
CA TYR A 36 6.42 -14.21 -6.91
C TYR A 36 5.27 -15.22 -6.82
N PRO A 37 5.47 -16.51 -6.49
CA PRO A 37 4.37 -17.46 -6.33
C PRO A 37 3.37 -17.01 -5.26
N ILE A 38 3.85 -16.48 -4.13
CA ILE A 38 2.97 -15.93 -3.07
C ILE A 38 2.17 -14.75 -3.61
N ARG A 39 2.82 -13.86 -4.37
CA ARG A 39 2.17 -12.70 -4.98
C ARG A 39 1.11 -13.10 -6.00
N ARG A 40 1.39 -14.08 -6.87
CA ARG A 40 0.45 -14.61 -7.87
C ARG A 40 -0.73 -15.33 -7.21
N GLU A 41 -0.46 -16.16 -6.21
CA GLU A 41 -1.49 -16.84 -5.41
C GLU A 41 -2.44 -15.82 -4.75
N MET A 42 -1.89 -14.73 -4.19
CA MET A 42 -2.69 -13.64 -3.61
C MET A 42 -3.60 -12.97 -4.65
N GLN A 43 -3.08 -12.69 -5.85
CA GLN A 43 -3.86 -12.13 -6.97
C GLN A 43 -5.08 -13.00 -7.32
N HIS A 44 -4.91 -14.32 -7.29
CA HIS A 44 -6.02 -15.24 -7.52
C HIS A 44 -6.98 -15.34 -6.34
N ILE A 45 -6.48 -15.67 -5.15
CA ILE A 45 -7.32 -16.04 -3.99
C ILE A 45 -8.13 -14.83 -3.51
N VAL A 46 -7.49 -13.67 -3.44
CA VAL A 46 -8.09 -12.46 -2.87
C VAL A 46 -8.84 -11.67 -3.92
N PHE A 47 -8.20 -11.38 -5.05
CA PHE A 47 -8.72 -10.47 -6.06
C PHE A 47 -9.45 -11.19 -7.20
N GLY A 48 -9.48 -12.53 -7.18
CA GLY A 48 -10.23 -13.31 -8.15
C GLY A 48 -9.70 -13.16 -9.58
N ALA A 49 -8.38 -13.00 -9.73
CA ALA A 49 -7.72 -13.02 -11.04
C ALA A 49 -8.04 -14.35 -11.77
N ALA A 50 -8.30 -14.25 -13.07
CA ALA A 50 -8.61 -15.41 -13.92
C ALA A 50 -7.37 -16.33 -14.06
N PRO A 51 -7.46 -17.53 -14.66
CA PRO A 51 -6.41 -18.55 -14.63
C PRO A 51 -5.01 -18.12 -15.08
N TYR A 52 -4.87 -16.96 -15.73
CA TYR A 52 -3.59 -16.36 -16.11
C TYR A 52 -2.66 -16.06 -14.92
N TRP A 53 -3.15 -16.09 -13.68
CA TRP A 53 -2.29 -15.93 -12.51
C TRP A 53 -1.21 -17.03 -12.40
N GLU A 54 -1.40 -18.19 -13.04
CA GLU A 54 -0.38 -19.25 -13.14
C GLU A 54 0.62 -19.00 -14.28
N ASP A 55 0.30 -18.12 -15.24
CA ASP A 55 1.15 -17.82 -16.38
C ASP A 55 2.29 -16.87 -15.96
N GLU A 56 3.46 -17.45 -15.71
CA GLU A 56 4.65 -16.71 -15.32
C GLU A 56 5.11 -15.72 -16.41
N SER A 57 4.82 -15.99 -17.70
CA SER A 57 5.21 -15.07 -18.77
C SER A 57 4.42 -13.75 -18.71
N ILE A 58 3.17 -13.81 -18.25
CA ILE A 58 2.31 -12.64 -18.05
C ILE A 58 2.65 -11.97 -16.72
N MET A 59 2.59 -12.71 -15.61
CA MET A 59 2.72 -12.13 -14.27
C MET A 59 4.16 -11.68 -13.98
N ASP A 60 5.13 -12.60 -14.07
CA ASP A 60 6.54 -12.33 -13.76
C ASP A 60 7.26 -11.66 -14.92
N GLY A 61 6.87 -11.99 -16.15
CA GLY A 61 7.51 -11.51 -17.38
C GLY A 61 7.03 -10.13 -17.84
N SER A 62 5.81 -9.72 -17.50
CA SER A 62 5.23 -8.45 -17.96
C SER A 62 4.72 -7.58 -16.80
N LEU A 63 3.71 -8.03 -16.06
CA LEU A 63 2.98 -7.17 -15.11
C LEU A 63 3.85 -6.72 -13.92
N PHE A 64 4.60 -7.62 -13.28
CA PHE A 64 5.46 -7.24 -12.15
C PHE A 64 6.62 -6.32 -12.58
N PRO A 65 7.30 -6.56 -13.72
CA PRO A 65 8.26 -5.60 -14.29
C PRO A 65 7.67 -4.23 -14.60
N ILE A 66 6.48 -4.15 -15.20
CA ILE A 66 5.77 -2.88 -15.47
C ILE A 66 5.55 -2.14 -14.16
N GLN A 67 4.98 -2.81 -13.16
CA GLN A 67 4.75 -2.22 -11.85
C GLN A 67 6.05 -1.69 -11.21
N ALA A 68 7.15 -2.45 -11.27
CA ALA A 68 8.43 -2.02 -10.71
C ALA A 68 9.03 -0.82 -11.46
N ARG A 69 8.93 -0.79 -12.79
CA ARG A 69 9.39 0.32 -13.63
C ARG A 69 8.59 1.59 -13.36
N ASP A 70 7.28 1.48 -13.24
CA ASP A 70 6.38 2.63 -13.19
C ASP A 70 6.23 3.24 -11.81
N MET A 71 6.68 2.53 -10.77
CA MET A 71 6.94 3.10 -9.45
C MET A 71 8.23 3.94 -9.37
N SER A 72 8.97 4.10 -10.46
CA SER A 72 10.15 4.97 -10.48
C SER A 72 9.79 6.46 -10.32
N LYS A 73 10.73 7.25 -9.77
CA LYS A 73 10.51 8.69 -9.54
C LYS A 73 10.13 9.46 -10.80
N ALA A 74 10.64 9.05 -11.96
CA ALA A 74 10.34 9.70 -13.23
C ALA A 74 8.88 9.46 -13.64
N ASN A 75 8.39 8.23 -13.50
CA ASN A 75 7.04 7.83 -13.92
C ASN A 75 5.97 8.29 -12.93
N LEU A 76 6.36 8.59 -11.68
CA LEU A 76 5.48 9.16 -10.67
C LEU A 76 5.45 10.70 -10.65
N ALA A 77 6.17 11.40 -11.53
CA ALA A 77 6.38 12.85 -11.40
C ALA A 77 5.08 13.68 -11.33
N ASP A 78 4.05 13.29 -12.10
CA ASP A 78 2.78 14.02 -12.16
C ASP A 78 1.81 13.65 -11.03
N SER A 79 1.98 12.47 -10.42
CA SER A 79 1.07 11.97 -9.38
C SER A 79 1.04 12.87 -8.14
N PRO A 80 2.18 13.32 -7.56
CA PRO A 80 2.20 14.29 -6.47
C PRO A 80 1.53 15.62 -6.83
N VAL A 81 1.65 16.08 -8.08
CA VAL A 81 1.01 17.32 -8.53
C VAL A 81 -0.51 17.17 -8.45
N ARG A 82 -1.06 16.08 -8.98
CA ARG A 82 -2.49 15.78 -8.91
C ARG A 82 -2.98 15.62 -7.46
N ILE A 83 -2.21 14.94 -6.62
CA ILE A 83 -2.50 14.76 -5.19
C ILE A 83 -2.58 16.13 -4.49
N VAL A 84 -1.57 16.98 -4.66
CA VAL A 84 -1.52 18.31 -4.02
C VAL A 84 -2.66 19.21 -4.51
N ASP A 85 -3.02 19.15 -5.80
CA ASP A 85 -4.13 19.93 -6.32
C ASP A 85 -5.47 19.56 -5.65
N VAL A 86 -5.72 18.27 -5.43
CA VAL A 86 -6.94 17.84 -4.70
C VAL A 86 -6.88 18.31 -3.24
N PHE A 87 -5.74 18.16 -2.57
CA PHE A 87 -5.60 18.64 -1.19
C PHE A 87 -5.84 20.14 -1.04
N ARG A 88 -5.38 20.95 -2.01
CA ARG A 88 -5.66 22.40 -2.01
C ARG A 88 -7.15 22.67 -2.04
N VAL A 89 -7.91 21.98 -2.89
CA VAL A 89 -9.38 22.11 -2.94
C VAL A 89 -10.02 21.70 -1.61
N CYS A 90 -9.57 20.61 -0.99
CA CYS A 90 -10.08 20.19 0.32
C CYS A 90 -9.79 21.22 1.43
N ILE A 91 -8.61 21.85 1.41
CA ILE A 91 -8.23 22.90 2.36
C ILE A 91 -9.01 24.19 2.12
N ASP A 92 -9.20 24.59 0.85
CA ASP A 92 -9.99 25.77 0.50
C ASP A 92 -11.47 25.61 0.91
N ASP A 93 -12.03 24.40 0.81
CA ASP A 93 -13.37 24.10 1.32
C ASP A 93 -13.45 24.22 2.86
N LEU A 94 -12.43 23.75 3.58
CA LEU A 94 -12.35 23.97 5.03
C LEU A 94 -12.25 25.47 5.37
N ALA A 95 -11.40 26.22 4.68
CA ALA A 95 -11.27 27.66 4.89
C ALA A 95 -12.60 28.38 4.65
N SER A 96 -13.32 28.03 3.58
CA SER A 96 -14.65 28.61 3.29
C SER A 96 -15.67 28.29 4.38
N LYS A 97 -15.60 27.11 5.02
CA LYS A 97 -16.47 26.73 6.14
C LYS A 97 -16.15 27.54 7.39
N VAL A 98 -14.87 27.79 7.66
CA VAL A 98 -14.41 28.66 8.76
C VAL A 98 -14.89 30.09 8.56
N ASP A 99 -14.74 30.64 7.34
CA ASP A 99 -15.19 32.01 7.02
C ASP A 99 -16.70 32.22 7.16
N LYS A 100 -17.48 31.15 7.00
CA LYS A 100 -18.95 31.15 7.14
C LYS A 100 -19.41 30.94 8.57
N ASP A 101 -18.56 30.42 9.45
CA ASP A 101 -18.91 30.21 10.84
C ASP A 101 -18.89 31.55 11.60
N PRO A 102 -19.95 31.91 12.36
CA PRO A 102 -20.01 33.19 13.07
C PRO A 102 -18.89 33.40 14.10
N GLN A 103 -18.26 32.34 14.59
CA GLN A 103 -17.14 32.40 15.54
C GLN A 103 -15.79 32.33 14.84
N GLY A 104 -15.74 32.09 13.53
CA GLY A 104 -14.51 31.85 12.80
C GLY A 104 -13.81 30.56 13.22
N GLU A 105 -14.56 29.59 13.73
CA GLU A 105 -14.05 28.31 14.22
C GLU A 105 -14.83 27.15 13.58
N LEU A 106 -14.15 26.03 13.31
CA LEU A 106 -14.78 24.84 12.76
C LEU A 106 -14.30 23.60 13.53
N THR A 107 -15.24 22.83 14.06
CA THR A 107 -14.95 21.52 14.64
C THR A 107 -15.09 20.44 13.56
N ILE A 108 -14.04 19.66 13.34
CA ILE A 108 -14.04 18.54 12.38
C ILE A 108 -13.62 17.23 13.05
N ASP A 109 -14.04 16.11 12.47
CA ASP A 109 -13.44 14.81 12.73
C ASP A 109 -12.14 14.71 11.91
N LEU A 110 -11.01 14.95 12.56
CA LEU A 110 -9.69 14.99 11.92
C LEU A 110 -9.36 13.68 11.20
N ILE A 111 -9.66 12.54 11.83
CA ILE A 111 -9.34 11.22 11.26
C ILE A 111 -10.17 11.02 10.00
N LYS A 112 -11.50 11.20 10.11
CA LYS A 112 -12.40 11.03 8.97
C LYS A 112 -12.03 11.96 7.82
N TRP A 113 -11.86 13.26 8.08
CA TRP A 113 -11.54 14.24 7.06
C TRP A 113 -10.22 13.92 6.36
N THR A 114 -9.19 13.52 7.12
CA THR A 114 -7.87 13.19 6.55
C THR A 114 -7.93 11.92 5.70
N VAL A 115 -8.59 10.86 6.17
CA VAL A 115 -8.74 9.61 5.40
C VAL A 115 -9.51 9.85 4.11
N GLU A 116 -10.64 10.56 4.18
CA GLU A 116 -11.45 10.89 2.99
C GLU A 116 -10.66 11.76 2.00
N SER A 117 -9.90 12.74 2.49
CA SER A 117 -9.07 13.62 1.63
C SER A 117 -7.91 12.87 0.99
N ILE A 118 -7.19 12.02 1.73
CA ILE A 118 -6.15 11.14 1.17
C ILE A 118 -6.77 10.18 0.15
N TYR A 119 -7.96 9.67 0.41
CA TYR A 119 -8.66 8.77 -0.51
C TYR A 119 -8.92 9.42 -1.86
N GLU A 120 -9.56 10.59 -1.85
CA GLU A 120 -9.82 11.33 -3.09
C GLU A 120 -8.52 11.77 -3.80
N ALA A 121 -7.56 12.28 -3.04
CA ALA A 121 -6.30 12.76 -3.60
C ALA A 121 -5.47 11.63 -4.23
N THR A 122 -5.44 10.46 -3.62
CA THR A 122 -4.70 9.31 -4.14
C THR A 122 -5.36 8.73 -5.39
N LEU A 123 -6.70 8.70 -5.42
CA LEU A 123 -7.42 8.31 -6.62
C LEU A 123 -7.11 9.26 -7.78
N ALA A 124 -7.14 10.57 -7.54
CA ALA A 124 -6.74 11.54 -8.55
C ALA A 124 -5.25 11.41 -8.96
N GLY A 125 -4.39 11.13 -7.97
CA GLY A 125 -2.96 10.95 -8.14
C GLY A 125 -2.61 9.83 -9.11
N ILE A 126 -3.21 8.66 -8.91
CA ILE A 126 -2.83 7.42 -9.59
C ILE A 126 -3.74 7.12 -10.77
N PHE A 127 -5.04 7.41 -10.67
CA PHE A 127 -6.05 7.06 -11.68
C PHE A 127 -6.52 8.26 -12.51
N GLY A 128 -6.02 9.47 -12.25
CA GLY A 128 -6.40 10.68 -12.98
C GLY A 128 -7.49 11.51 -12.29
N LYS A 129 -7.50 12.83 -12.54
CA LYS A 129 -8.37 13.78 -11.79
C LYS A 129 -9.85 13.58 -12.08
N GLU A 130 -10.14 13.02 -13.24
CA GLU A 130 -11.46 12.79 -13.80
C GLU A 130 -12.03 11.44 -13.37
N PHE A 131 -11.23 10.55 -12.78
CA PHE A 131 -11.69 9.20 -12.38
C PHE A 131 -12.93 9.24 -11.48
N LEU A 132 -12.96 10.12 -10.48
CA LEU A 132 -14.11 10.27 -9.58
C LEU A 132 -15.25 11.13 -10.16
N GLN A 133 -15.08 11.68 -11.35
CA GLN A 133 -16.05 12.55 -12.04
C GLN A 133 -16.78 11.82 -13.17
N GLN A 134 -16.41 10.56 -13.43
CA GLN A 134 -17.05 9.72 -14.44
C GLN A 134 -18.56 9.57 -14.20
N ASP A 135 -19.30 9.47 -15.30
CA ASP A 135 -20.73 9.22 -15.27
C ASP A 135 -21.07 7.91 -14.53
N GLY A 136 -21.96 8.02 -13.55
CA GLY A 136 -22.40 6.88 -12.74
C GLY A 136 -21.36 6.37 -11.74
N VAL A 137 -20.39 7.20 -11.34
CA VAL A 137 -19.55 6.95 -10.17
C VAL A 137 -20.08 7.74 -8.97
N ASP A 138 -20.59 7.04 -7.96
CA ASP A 138 -20.86 7.62 -6.66
C ASP A 138 -19.63 7.44 -5.76
N LYS A 139 -18.97 8.55 -5.40
CA LYS A 139 -17.75 8.55 -4.58
C LYS A 139 -17.94 7.81 -3.25
N ARG A 140 -19.10 7.98 -2.61
CA ARG A 140 -19.39 7.39 -1.30
C ARG A 140 -19.67 5.89 -1.44
N GLU A 141 -20.37 5.49 -2.49
CA GLU A 141 -20.56 4.07 -2.80
C GLU A 141 -19.22 3.38 -3.05
N LEU A 142 -18.35 4.00 -3.87
CA LEU A 142 -17.02 3.47 -4.17
C LEU A 142 -16.15 3.34 -2.91
N TYR A 143 -16.15 4.36 -2.05
CA TYR A 143 -15.44 4.33 -0.77
C TYR A 143 -15.99 3.25 0.18
N ASN A 144 -17.32 3.08 0.24
CA ASN A 144 -17.93 2.02 1.05
C ASN A 144 -17.62 0.62 0.51
N ALA A 145 -17.57 0.46 -0.81
CA ALA A 145 -17.19 -0.79 -1.47
C ALA A 145 -15.73 -1.14 -1.17
N PHE A 146 -14.82 -0.16 -1.24
CA PHE A 146 -13.44 -0.30 -0.82
C PHE A 146 -13.31 -0.77 0.64
N ASN A 147 -13.95 -0.06 1.57
CA ASN A 147 -13.87 -0.41 2.99
C ASN A 147 -14.50 -1.78 3.30
N ALA A 148 -15.56 -2.15 2.59
CA ALA A 148 -16.17 -3.48 2.74
C ALA A 148 -15.19 -4.58 2.31
N PHE A 149 -14.50 -4.38 1.18
CA PHE A 149 -13.49 -5.31 0.70
C PHE A 149 -12.28 -5.36 1.62
N ASP A 150 -11.72 -4.21 2.01
CA ASP A 150 -10.57 -4.12 2.92
C ASP A 150 -10.83 -4.81 4.27
N LYS A 151 -12.02 -4.60 4.86
CA LYS A 151 -12.43 -5.31 6.08
C LYS A 151 -12.44 -6.83 5.92
N SER A 152 -12.76 -7.34 4.74
CA SER A 152 -12.79 -8.76 4.45
C SER A 152 -11.42 -9.35 4.13
N PHE A 153 -10.47 -8.51 3.71
CA PHE A 153 -9.16 -8.92 3.18
C PHE A 153 -8.42 -9.87 4.14
N PRO A 154 -8.27 -9.60 5.44
CA PRO A 154 -7.53 -10.50 6.33
C PRO A 154 -8.12 -11.91 6.42
N ILE A 155 -9.45 -12.02 6.33
CA ILE A 155 -10.14 -13.33 6.38
C ILE A 155 -9.83 -14.13 5.13
N ILE A 156 -9.92 -13.49 3.96
CA ILE A 156 -9.69 -14.14 2.66
C ILE A 156 -8.19 -14.50 2.51
N ALA A 157 -7.31 -13.53 2.78
CA ALA A 157 -5.86 -13.68 2.65
C ALA A 157 -5.25 -14.68 3.63
N SER A 158 -5.88 -14.92 4.78
CA SER A 158 -5.37 -15.88 5.77
C SER A 158 -5.30 -17.33 5.27
N GLY A 159 -6.12 -17.69 4.28
CA GLY A 159 -6.28 -19.08 3.84
C GLY A 159 -6.80 -20.05 4.92
N MET A 160 -7.17 -19.55 6.12
CA MET A 160 -7.57 -20.38 7.26
C MET A 160 -8.97 -20.97 7.08
N VAL A 161 -9.83 -20.29 6.32
CA VAL A 161 -11.20 -20.73 6.04
C VAL A 161 -11.22 -21.32 4.65
N SER A 162 -11.66 -22.58 4.54
CA SER A 162 -11.84 -23.25 3.24
C SER A 162 -12.77 -22.43 2.33
N HIS A 163 -12.44 -22.39 1.04
CA HIS A 163 -13.19 -21.65 0.02
C HIS A 163 -14.69 -21.98 0.01
N LEU A 164 -15.08 -23.21 0.37
CA LEU A 164 -16.48 -23.66 0.45
C LEU A 164 -17.29 -22.94 1.55
N PHE A 165 -16.62 -22.34 2.53
CA PHE A 165 -17.24 -21.66 3.67
C PHE A 165 -17.02 -20.14 3.68
N LEU A 166 -16.10 -19.62 2.87
CA LEU A 166 -15.81 -18.18 2.80
C LEU A 166 -17.07 -17.36 2.51
N GLU A 167 -17.89 -17.78 1.53
CA GLU A 167 -19.13 -17.08 1.15
C GLU A 167 -20.21 -17.07 2.23
N LYS A 168 -20.05 -17.88 3.29
CA LYS A 168 -20.99 -17.89 4.43
C LYS A 168 -20.65 -16.83 5.47
N ILE A 169 -19.46 -16.24 5.41
CA ILE A 169 -19.05 -15.16 6.31
C ILE A 169 -19.62 -13.85 5.77
N PRO A 170 -20.51 -13.15 6.51
CA PRO A 170 -21.19 -11.95 6.00
C PRO A 170 -20.22 -10.85 5.53
N ASP A 171 -19.14 -10.63 6.28
CA ASP A 171 -18.12 -9.64 5.93
C ASP A 171 -17.39 -10.02 4.64
N VAL A 172 -17.11 -11.31 4.40
CA VAL A 172 -16.48 -11.78 3.15
C VAL A 172 -17.41 -11.61 1.97
N LYS A 173 -18.67 -12.03 2.10
CA LYS A 173 -19.67 -11.86 1.04
C LYS A 173 -19.80 -10.38 0.64
N LYS A 174 -19.98 -9.50 1.63
CA LYS A 174 -20.07 -8.05 1.39
C LYS A 174 -18.79 -7.48 0.79
N GLY A 175 -17.62 -7.98 1.23
CA GLY A 175 -16.34 -7.60 0.67
C GLY A 175 -16.20 -7.96 -0.80
N ARG A 176 -16.61 -9.16 -1.20
CA ARG A 176 -16.62 -9.58 -2.61
C ARG A 176 -17.59 -8.76 -3.46
N GLU A 177 -18.79 -8.48 -2.96
CA GLU A 177 -19.74 -7.59 -3.62
C GLU A 177 -19.14 -6.19 -3.81
N GLY A 178 -18.45 -5.66 -2.79
CA GLY A 178 -17.70 -4.41 -2.88
C GLY A 178 -16.61 -4.46 -3.96
N PHE A 179 -15.80 -5.51 -3.98
CA PHE A 179 -14.75 -5.67 -4.98
C PHE A 179 -15.28 -5.78 -6.41
N GLU A 180 -16.38 -6.50 -6.63
CA GLU A 180 -17.01 -6.60 -7.95
C GLU A 180 -17.58 -5.25 -8.41
N LEU A 181 -18.01 -4.37 -7.49
CA LEU A 181 -18.38 -2.98 -7.79
C LEU A 181 -17.17 -2.13 -8.17
N LEU A 182 -16.05 -2.26 -7.44
CA LEU A 182 -14.78 -1.61 -7.80
C LEU A 182 -14.34 -2.03 -9.20
N ALA A 183 -14.28 -3.34 -9.47
CA ALA A 183 -13.90 -3.88 -10.76
C ALA A 183 -14.83 -3.41 -11.89
N SER A 184 -16.15 -3.33 -11.65
CA SER A 184 -17.09 -2.81 -12.66
C SER A 184 -16.92 -1.31 -12.92
N THR A 185 -16.45 -0.56 -11.92
CA THR A 185 -16.14 0.86 -12.10
C THR A 185 -14.87 1.03 -12.91
N PHE A 186 -13.81 0.27 -12.61
CA PHE A 186 -12.58 0.29 -13.40
C PHE A 186 -12.76 -0.22 -14.82
N GLU A 187 -13.59 -1.25 -15.03
CA GLU A 187 -13.89 -1.76 -16.37
C GLU A 187 -14.54 -0.68 -17.25
N ARG A 188 -15.51 0.08 -16.71
CA ARG A 188 -16.09 1.22 -17.42
C ARG A 188 -15.06 2.30 -17.74
N TRP A 189 -14.20 2.62 -16.77
CA TRP A 189 -13.14 3.61 -16.95
C TRP A 189 -12.14 3.22 -18.04
N ILE A 190 -11.75 1.95 -18.08
CA ILE A 190 -10.89 1.36 -19.12
C ILE A 190 -11.58 1.43 -20.48
N LEU A 191 -12.84 1.01 -20.57
CA LEU A 191 -13.63 1.06 -21.81
C LEU A 191 -13.82 2.49 -22.35
N ASN A 192 -13.81 3.49 -21.47
CA ASN A 192 -13.86 4.90 -21.82
C ASN A 192 -12.47 5.51 -22.13
N GLY A 193 -11.43 4.68 -22.26
CA GLY A 193 -10.10 5.11 -22.67
C GLY A 193 -9.28 5.78 -21.58
N PHE A 194 -9.49 5.40 -20.32
CA PHE A 194 -8.73 5.93 -19.17
C PHE A 194 -8.87 7.44 -18.98
N GLU A 195 -10.09 7.97 -19.13
CA GLU A 195 -10.35 9.41 -19.04
C GLU A 195 -9.68 10.03 -17.80
N GLY A 196 -8.88 11.07 -18.05
CA GLY A 196 -8.10 11.77 -17.04
C GLY A 196 -6.70 11.23 -16.76
N LEU A 197 -6.27 10.16 -17.44
CA LEU A 197 -4.95 9.56 -17.27
C LEU A 197 -4.26 9.26 -18.61
N ASP A 198 -3.42 10.19 -19.05
CA ASP A 198 -2.66 10.05 -20.30
C ASP A 198 -1.54 8.99 -20.21
N ALA A 199 -0.94 8.82 -19.03
CA ALA A 199 0.11 7.85 -18.76
C ALA A 199 0.18 7.53 -17.26
N GLY A 200 0.64 6.33 -16.92
CA GLY A 200 0.91 5.95 -15.54
C GLY A 200 0.76 4.46 -15.28
N ILE A 201 1.31 4.02 -14.15
CA ILE A 201 1.39 2.61 -13.72
C ILE A 201 0.09 1.81 -13.94
N VAL A 202 -1.06 2.33 -13.50
CA VAL A 202 -2.34 1.61 -13.59
C VAL A 202 -2.85 1.48 -15.01
N ARG A 203 -2.53 2.45 -15.88
CA ARG A 203 -2.87 2.39 -17.30
C ARG A 203 -1.96 1.40 -18.03
N ASP A 204 -0.64 1.51 -17.83
CA ASP A 204 0.34 0.62 -18.46
C ASP A 204 0.08 -0.85 -18.08
N MET A 205 -0.33 -1.11 -16.83
CA MET A 205 -0.74 -2.44 -16.39
C MET A 205 -2.02 -2.93 -17.06
N ALA A 206 -3.06 -2.10 -17.09
CA ALA A 206 -4.33 -2.47 -17.72
C ALA A 206 -4.19 -2.68 -19.24
N GLU A 207 -3.43 -1.84 -19.94
CA GLU A 207 -3.14 -1.98 -21.37
C GLU A 207 -2.38 -3.28 -21.64
N SER A 208 -1.37 -3.61 -20.82
CA SER A 208 -0.64 -4.87 -20.94
C SER A 208 -1.57 -6.09 -20.86
N GLU A 209 -2.54 -6.11 -19.96
CA GLU A 209 -3.48 -7.23 -19.87
C GLU A 209 -4.38 -7.38 -21.09
N ILE A 210 -4.82 -6.25 -21.64
CA ILE A 210 -5.61 -6.21 -22.87
C ILE A 210 -4.77 -6.74 -24.04
N GLU A 211 -3.50 -6.34 -24.13
CA GLU A 211 -2.54 -6.82 -25.14
C GLU A 211 -2.29 -8.33 -25.05
N HIS A 212 -2.30 -8.89 -23.84
CA HIS A 212 -2.23 -10.35 -23.61
C HIS A 212 -3.57 -11.08 -23.86
N GLY A 213 -4.62 -10.37 -24.27
CA GLY A 213 -5.92 -10.95 -24.62
C GLY A 213 -6.78 -11.37 -23.43
N LEU A 214 -6.50 -10.83 -22.23
CA LEU A 214 -7.26 -11.16 -21.00
C LEU A 214 -8.61 -10.43 -20.93
N GLY A 215 -8.74 -9.32 -21.66
CA GLY A 215 -9.94 -8.49 -21.72
C GLY A 215 -10.03 -7.46 -20.59
N GLU A 216 -10.93 -6.49 -20.76
CA GLU A 216 -11.07 -5.32 -19.89
C GLU A 216 -11.51 -5.69 -18.48
N ARG A 217 -12.32 -6.75 -18.33
CA ARG A 217 -12.74 -7.23 -17.01
C ARG A 217 -11.57 -7.73 -16.17
N ALA A 218 -10.62 -8.43 -16.79
CA ALA A 218 -9.43 -8.92 -16.10
C ALA A 218 -8.55 -7.74 -15.68
N ALA A 219 -8.28 -6.82 -16.62
CA ALA A 219 -7.55 -5.58 -16.39
C ALA A 219 -8.15 -4.76 -15.25
N ALA A 220 -9.48 -4.68 -15.19
CA ALA A 220 -10.19 -3.97 -14.14
C ALA A 220 -10.05 -4.62 -12.76
N LYS A 221 -9.98 -5.95 -12.68
CA LYS A 221 -9.74 -6.67 -11.41
C LYS A 221 -8.34 -6.43 -10.88
N ILE A 222 -7.33 -6.44 -11.75
CA ILE A 222 -5.96 -6.12 -11.34
C ILE A 222 -5.85 -4.64 -10.96
N THR A 223 -6.45 -3.75 -11.73
CA THR A 223 -6.54 -2.33 -11.37
C THR A 223 -7.20 -2.13 -10.00
N GLY A 224 -8.24 -2.91 -9.68
CA GLY A 224 -8.85 -2.96 -8.36
C GLY A 224 -7.91 -3.49 -7.27
N ALA A 225 -7.06 -4.47 -7.58
CA ALA A 225 -6.03 -4.97 -6.67
C ALA A 225 -4.94 -3.91 -6.41
N ASP A 226 -4.52 -3.16 -7.43
CA ASP A 226 -3.58 -2.06 -7.28
C ASP A 226 -4.18 -0.91 -6.48
N MET A 227 -5.47 -0.57 -6.72
CA MET A 227 -6.20 0.37 -5.88
C MET A 227 -6.13 -0.08 -4.41
N TRP A 228 -6.39 -1.37 -4.12
CA TRP A 228 -6.25 -1.88 -2.76
C TRP A 228 -4.82 -1.72 -2.22
N ALA A 229 -3.81 -2.13 -2.97
CA ALA A 229 -2.41 -2.06 -2.54
C ALA A 229 -1.95 -0.62 -2.24
N ILE A 230 -2.44 0.37 -2.98
CA ILE A 230 -2.11 1.78 -2.78
C ILE A 230 -2.86 2.36 -1.57
N MET A 231 -4.08 1.91 -1.33
CA MET A 231 -5.03 2.55 -0.43
C MET A 231 -5.18 1.86 0.93
N ALA A 232 -4.79 0.61 1.08
CA ALA A 232 -4.95 -0.13 2.32
C ALA A 232 -4.09 0.43 3.46
N ASP A 233 -2.93 1.03 3.12
CA ASP A 233 -1.97 1.54 4.11
C ASP A 233 -1.91 3.08 4.14
N ALA A 234 -1.85 3.72 2.96
CA ALA A 234 -1.50 5.14 2.85
C ALA A 234 -2.42 6.11 3.62
N PRO A 235 -3.76 5.97 3.60
CA PRO A 235 -4.65 6.84 4.37
C PRO A 235 -4.42 6.74 5.88
N PHE A 236 -4.24 5.53 6.41
CA PHE A 236 -4.01 5.32 7.84
C PHE A 236 -2.65 5.83 8.28
N ILE A 237 -1.61 5.60 7.46
CA ILE A 237 -0.28 6.15 7.67
C ILE A 237 -0.26 7.68 7.50
N GLY A 238 -1.15 8.29 6.72
CA GLY A 238 -1.21 9.76 6.62
C GLY A 238 -1.82 10.41 7.86
N VAL A 239 -2.76 9.73 8.54
CA VAL A 239 -3.39 10.25 9.77
C VAL A 239 -2.47 10.17 10.98
N GLN A 240 -1.74 9.07 11.14
CA GLN A 240 -0.95 8.82 12.36
C GLN A 240 0.13 9.87 12.66
N PRO A 241 0.89 10.40 11.68
CA PRO A 241 1.84 11.47 11.90
C PRO A 241 1.17 12.72 12.46
N LEU A 242 -0.03 13.08 11.97
CA LEU A 242 -0.78 14.21 12.50
C LEU A 242 -1.15 13.99 13.96
N LEU A 243 -1.64 12.79 14.32
CA LEU A 243 -1.97 12.45 15.70
C LEU A 243 -0.74 12.50 16.63
N PHE A 244 0.39 11.95 16.19
CA PHE A 244 1.63 11.98 16.97
C PHE A 244 2.18 13.39 17.12
N LEU A 245 2.11 14.23 16.08
CA LEU A 245 2.53 15.63 16.14
C LEU A 245 1.67 16.46 17.10
N LEU A 246 0.35 16.21 17.15
CA LEU A 246 -0.53 16.84 18.13
C LEU A 246 -0.17 16.49 19.57
N GLN A 247 0.41 15.31 19.81
CA GLN A 247 0.84 14.85 21.12
C GLN A 247 2.32 15.15 21.43
N ALA A 248 3.11 15.53 20.42
CA ALA A 248 4.54 15.79 20.57
C ALA A 248 4.84 17.00 21.48
N PRO A 249 6.08 17.15 21.98
CA PRO A 249 6.55 18.40 22.56
C PRO A 249 6.33 19.60 21.64
N SER A 250 6.06 20.78 22.21
CA SER A 250 5.73 21.98 21.44
C SER A 250 6.90 22.46 20.58
N GLU A 251 8.12 22.17 21.00
CA GLU A 251 9.36 22.47 20.29
C GLU A 251 9.41 21.74 18.94
N ILE A 252 9.08 20.43 18.92
CA ILE A 252 9.04 19.64 17.69
C ILE A 252 8.01 20.22 16.71
N ARG A 253 6.81 20.56 17.21
CA ARG A 253 5.77 21.18 16.36
C ARG A 253 6.22 22.51 15.78
N ARG A 254 6.85 23.36 16.60
CA ARG A 254 7.34 24.67 16.15
C ARG A 254 8.44 24.52 15.09
N ASP A 255 9.38 23.63 15.32
CA ASP A 255 10.51 23.42 14.41
C ASP A 255 10.03 22.81 13.08
N LEU A 256 9.01 21.93 13.13
CA LEU A 256 8.35 21.40 11.93
C LEU A 256 7.59 22.48 11.15
N LEU A 257 6.85 23.36 11.85
CA LEU A 257 6.18 24.50 11.21
C LEU A 257 7.19 25.42 10.52
N HIS A 258 8.34 25.68 11.17
CA HIS A 258 9.40 26.48 10.57
C HIS A 258 10.00 25.83 9.30
N GLU A 259 10.20 24.51 9.32
CA GLU A 259 10.63 23.75 8.13
C GLU A 259 9.61 23.89 6.99
N ILE A 260 8.33 23.72 7.28
CA ILE A 260 7.24 23.85 6.31
C ILE A 260 7.18 25.27 5.74
N ASP A 261 7.17 26.29 6.61
CA ASP A 261 7.10 27.70 6.19
C ASP A 261 8.27 28.10 5.30
N THR A 262 9.47 27.59 5.60
CA THR A 262 10.66 27.83 4.79
C THR A 262 10.52 27.18 3.41
N SER A 263 10.01 25.96 3.37
CA SER A 263 9.76 25.21 2.13
C SER A 263 8.73 25.90 1.23
N LEU A 264 7.67 26.47 1.84
CA LEU A 264 6.60 27.20 1.13
C LEU A 264 7.05 28.53 0.50
N GLN A 265 8.28 29.01 0.77
CA GLN A 265 8.85 30.16 0.08
C GLN A 265 9.24 29.86 -1.38
N ALA A 266 9.41 28.58 -1.73
CA ALA A 266 9.66 28.16 -3.11
C ALA A 266 8.45 28.45 -4.02
N PRO A 267 8.63 28.65 -5.34
CA PRO A 267 7.53 28.78 -6.29
C PRO A 267 6.53 27.62 -6.18
N THR A 268 5.24 27.92 -6.24
CA THR A 268 4.14 26.94 -6.06
C THR A 268 4.26 25.68 -6.94
N LYS A 269 4.83 25.82 -8.16
CA LYS A 269 5.05 24.70 -9.08
C LYS A 269 6.17 23.77 -8.63
N GLU A 270 7.17 24.28 -7.92
CA GLU A 270 8.32 23.52 -7.44
C GLU A 270 7.99 22.77 -6.15
N GLN A 271 7.11 23.35 -5.31
CA GLN A 271 6.66 22.79 -4.03
C GLN A 271 6.12 21.35 -4.13
N SER A 272 5.48 21.01 -5.26
CA SER A 272 4.85 19.69 -5.48
C SER A 272 5.77 18.67 -6.15
N THR A 273 7.01 19.02 -6.47
CA THR A 273 7.94 18.10 -7.17
C THR A 273 8.60 17.13 -6.20
N LEU A 274 8.82 15.87 -6.62
CA LEU A 274 9.51 14.88 -5.79
C LEU A 274 10.92 15.31 -5.36
N SER A 275 11.61 16.12 -6.18
CA SER A 275 12.92 16.65 -5.84
C SER A 275 12.86 17.60 -4.66
N HIS A 276 11.92 18.55 -4.70
CA HIS A 276 11.73 19.51 -3.62
C HIS A 276 11.23 18.81 -2.35
N LEU A 277 10.21 17.95 -2.47
CA LEU A 277 9.69 17.17 -1.34
C LEU A 277 10.78 16.33 -0.65
N GLY A 278 11.71 15.75 -1.42
CA GLY A 278 12.78 14.93 -0.86
C GLY A 278 13.93 15.72 -0.19
N GLN A 279 14.06 17.01 -0.44
CA GLN A 279 15.18 17.83 0.05
C GLN A 279 14.75 18.84 1.12
N SER A 280 13.53 19.33 1.05
CA SER A 280 13.06 20.44 1.88
C SER A 280 12.52 20.04 3.25
N PHE A 281 12.33 18.74 3.50
CA PHE A 281 11.60 18.27 4.68
C PHE A 281 12.32 17.18 5.50
N PRO A 282 13.56 17.40 5.95
CA PRO A 282 14.29 16.40 6.75
C PRO A 282 13.62 16.06 8.09
N LEU A 283 13.08 17.03 8.82
CA LEU A 283 12.40 16.79 10.10
C LEU A 283 11.06 16.08 9.88
N LEU A 284 10.24 16.52 8.92
CA LEU A 284 9.01 15.81 8.56
C LEU A 284 9.30 14.36 8.13
N THR A 285 10.36 14.15 7.36
CA THR A 285 10.81 12.81 6.95
C THR A 285 11.16 11.97 8.18
N SER A 286 11.84 12.55 9.17
CA SER A 286 12.11 11.89 10.45
C SER A 286 10.83 11.55 11.21
N CYS A 287 9.86 12.47 11.28
CA CYS A 287 8.56 12.22 11.93
C CYS A 287 7.76 11.11 11.23
N ILE A 288 7.75 11.08 9.91
CA ILE A 288 7.12 10.01 9.12
C ILE A 288 7.83 8.68 9.35
N THR A 289 9.16 8.68 9.34
CA THR A 289 9.97 7.47 9.60
C THR A 289 9.70 6.91 10.99
N GLU A 290 9.65 7.77 12.00
CA GLU A 290 9.33 7.37 13.37
C GLU A 290 7.90 6.83 13.49
N THR A 291 6.94 7.49 12.83
CA THR A 291 5.56 7.00 12.75
C THR A 291 5.49 5.59 12.14
N LEU A 292 6.19 5.37 11.02
CA LEU A 292 6.27 4.07 10.38
C LEU A 292 6.96 3.04 11.28
N ARG A 293 8.04 3.40 11.99
CA ARG A 293 8.72 2.52 12.95
C ARG A 293 7.75 2.02 14.01
N VAL A 294 7.00 2.91 14.65
CA VAL A 294 6.13 2.56 15.78
C VAL A 294 4.79 1.96 15.37
N SER A 295 4.29 2.20 14.16
CA SER A 295 2.96 1.77 13.74
C SER A 295 2.93 0.60 12.76
N THR A 296 4.01 0.36 12.01
CA THR A 296 3.99 -0.64 10.93
C THR A 296 4.15 -2.05 11.50
N SER A 297 3.25 -2.95 11.10
CA SER A 297 3.31 -4.39 11.38
C SER A 297 3.29 -5.22 10.10
N ILE A 298 4.36 -5.09 9.31
CA ILE A 298 4.54 -5.85 8.07
C ILE A 298 5.36 -7.13 8.30
N PHE A 299 5.27 -8.04 7.34
CA PHE A 299 6.22 -9.12 7.19
C PHE A 299 6.53 -9.33 5.70
N SER A 300 7.73 -9.81 5.42
CA SER A 300 8.11 -10.29 4.09
C SER A 300 8.00 -11.81 4.09
N ALA A 301 7.26 -12.36 3.15
CA ALA A 301 7.13 -13.80 2.94
C ALA A 301 7.95 -14.26 1.73
N ARG A 302 8.64 -15.41 1.85
CA ARG A 302 9.42 -16.05 0.80
C ARG A 302 9.18 -17.56 0.79
N ILE A 303 9.31 -18.21 -0.36
CA ILE A 303 9.41 -19.66 -0.49
C ILE A 303 10.87 -20.01 -0.65
N VAL A 304 11.33 -21.00 0.11
CA VAL A 304 12.68 -21.55 0.00
C VAL A 304 12.71 -22.54 -1.16
N GLU A 305 13.40 -22.21 -2.25
CA GLU A 305 13.50 -23.06 -3.44
C GLU A 305 14.63 -24.10 -3.31
N GLU A 306 15.74 -23.68 -2.73
CA GLU A 306 16.92 -24.50 -2.43
C GLU A 306 17.23 -24.37 -0.93
N GLY A 307 17.79 -25.42 -0.32
CA GLY A 307 18.13 -25.41 1.11
C GLY A 307 18.89 -24.14 1.50
N PHE A 308 18.32 -23.35 2.43
CA PHE A 308 18.80 -22.02 2.75
C PHE A 308 19.47 -21.99 4.13
N HIS A 309 20.71 -21.51 4.16
CA HIS A 309 21.47 -21.36 5.40
C HIS A 309 21.11 -20.03 6.06
N LEU A 310 20.36 -20.11 7.15
CA LEU A 310 20.07 -18.96 7.98
C LEU A 310 21.07 -18.91 9.13
N PRO A 311 21.80 -17.80 9.35
CA PRO A 311 22.64 -17.65 10.54
C PRO A 311 21.81 -17.89 11.79
N ALA A 312 22.37 -18.47 12.86
CA ALA A 312 21.66 -18.63 14.12
C ALA A 312 22.47 -18.05 15.28
N TYR A 313 21.75 -17.58 16.30
CA TYR A 313 22.38 -17.10 17.53
C TYR A 313 22.41 -18.24 18.56
N GLY A 314 23.56 -18.47 19.20
CA GLY A 314 23.73 -19.47 20.26
C GLY A 314 24.62 -20.64 19.84
N GLU A 315 24.33 -21.85 20.37
CA GLU A 315 25.14 -23.07 20.13
C GLU A 315 25.10 -23.57 18.68
N TYR A 316 24.09 -23.17 17.92
CA TYR A 316 23.96 -23.47 16.50
C TYR A 316 24.45 -22.26 15.72
N GLY A 317 25.55 -22.39 14.97
CA GLY A 317 26.07 -21.31 14.13
C GLY A 317 25.17 -20.99 12.93
N GLU A 318 24.42 -21.99 12.45
CA GLU A 318 23.49 -21.88 11.32
C GLU A 318 22.32 -22.85 11.48
N VAL A 319 21.19 -22.51 10.87
CA VAL A 319 20.02 -23.37 10.69
C VAL A 319 19.78 -23.52 9.19
N ILE A 320 19.68 -24.77 8.73
CA ILE A 320 19.31 -25.06 7.33
C ILE A 320 17.79 -25.10 7.26
N VAL A 321 17.23 -24.20 6.45
CA VAL A 321 15.81 -24.16 6.13
C VAL A 321 15.58 -25.00 4.88
N PRO A 322 14.72 -26.04 4.92
CA PRO A 322 14.52 -26.93 3.79
C PRO A 322 13.74 -26.25 2.66
N ALA A 323 13.91 -26.77 1.44
CA ALA A 323 13.11 -26.37 0.29
C ALA A 323 11.61 -26.63 0.53
N GLY A 324 10.76 -25.77 -0.03
CA GLY A 324 9.32 -25.76 0.15
C GLY A 324 8.82 -25.08 1.44
N THR A 325 9.73 -24.62 2.31
CA THR A 325 9.36 -23.84 3.50
C THR A 325 8.96 -22.41 3.13
N ARG A 326 7.88 -21.92 3.75
CA ARG A 326 7.51 -20.50 3.74
C ARG A 326 8.26 -19.79 4.87
N LEU A 327 9.15 -18.87 4.50
CA LEU A 327 9.94 -18.08 5.43
C LEU A 327 9.31 -16.70 5.61
N LEU A 328 8.99 -16.35 6.84
CA LEU A 328 8.42 -15.06 7.23
C LEU A 328 9.48 -14.21 7.94
N SER A 329 9.66 -12.98 7.47
CA SER A 329 10.57 -12.01 8.06
C SER A 329 9.78 -10.82 8.60
N SER A 330 9.72 -10.67 9.92
CA SER A 330 9.00 -9.56 10.55
C SER A 330 9.99 -8.57 11.17
N PRO A 331 10.11 -7.35 10.61
CA PRO A 331 10.99 -6.32 11.18
C PRO A 331 10.39 -5.68 12.44
N ARG A 332 9.15 -6.00 12.83
CA ARG A 332 8.45 -5.34 13.94
C ARG A 332 9.23 -5.41 15.27
N ALA A 333 9.79 -6.58 15.57
CA ALA A 333 10.58 -6.76 16.79
C ALA A 333 11.81 -5.84 16.79
N HIS A 334 12.45 -5.65 15.63
CA HIS A 334 13.57 -4.73 15.46
C HIS A 334 13.14 -3.26 15.51
N HIS A 335 11.99 -2.92 14.93
CA HIS A 335 11.45 -1.56 14.99
C HIS A 335 11.15 -1.11 16.42
N LEU A 336 10.77 -2.03 17.31
CA LEU A 336 10.45 -1.75 18.72
C LEU A 336 11.58 -2.05 19.71
N ASP A 337 12.78 -2.37 19.22
CA ASP A 337 13.91 -2.68 20.09
C ASP A 337 14.62 -1.41 20.56
N ASP A 338 14.28 -0.94 21.76
CA ASP A 338 14.87 0.27 22.34
C ASP A 338 16.41 0.18 22.48
N SER A 339 16.99 -1.03 22.56
CA SER A 339 18.45 -1.20 22.62
C SER A 339 19.15 -0.86 21.30
N PHE A 340 18.40 -0.82 20.20
CA PHE A 340 18.90 -0.43 18.88
C PHE A 340 18.61 1.05 18.56
N TRP A 341 17.49 1.59 19.04
CA TRP A 341 17.05 2.95 18.74
C TRP A 341 17.49 4.00 19.78
N ASP A 342 18.31 3.60 20.76
CA ASP A 342 18.80 4.44 21.86
C ASP A 342 17.66 5.13 22.62
N GLY A 343 16.73 4.32 23.16
CA GLY A 343 15.63 4.78 24.03
C GLY A 343 16.08 5.41 25.34
#